data_AF-A0AAU6V1K7-F1
#
_entry.id   AF-A0AAU6V1K7-F1
#
_cell.length_a   1.000
_cell.length_b   1.000
_cell.length_c   1.000
_cell.angle_alpha   90.00
_cell.angle_beta   90.00
_cell.angle_gamma   90.00
#
_symmetry.space_group_name_H-M   'P 1'
#
loop_
_entity.id
_entity.type
_entity.pdbx_description
1 polymer ?
#
loop_
_entity_poly.entity_id
_entity_poly.type
_entity_poly.pdbx_seq_one_letter_code
_entity_poly.pdbx_strand_id
1 'polypeptide(L)'
;MSDDNNQTTIFQLADQFIALANELTQQEGDVGKVGTALRFAAARFNAFEAAIKSADLGAEKANALEWFTAEYRDMLDDNLEDHIANPPVVNSEEAAEPAGNAVQQFKI
;
A
#
# COMPACT_ATOMS: atom_id res chain seq x y z
N MET A 1 33.87 19.60 5.49
CA MET A 1 33.78 18.33 6.26
C MET A 1 32.45 18.43 6.99
N SER A 2 31.33 17.89 6.51
CA SER A 2 31.15 16.71 5.67
C SER A 2 29.92 16.91 4.77
N ASP A 3 30.07 16.61 3.48
CA ASP A 3 28.95 16.37 2.58
C ASP A 3 28.48 14.93 2.82
N ASP A 4 27.54 14.73 3.75
CA ASP A 4 26.96 13.41 4.05
C ASP A 4 25.55 13.28 3.45
N ASN A 5 25.49 12.59 2.29
CA ASN A 5 24.37 11.83 1.73
C ASN A 5 23.02 11.86 2.49
N ASN A 6 22.22 12.90 2.25
CA ASN A 6 20.82 12.95 2.69
C ASN A 6 19.91 12.23 1.67
N GLN A 7 20.12 10.93 1.46
CA GLN A 7 19.25 10.11 0.60
C GLN A 7 18.00 9.69 1.38
N THR A 8 16.82 10.08 0.89
CA THR A 8 15.53 9.64 1.45
C THR A 8 15.41 8.12 1.35
N THR A 9 15.08 7.46 2.46
CA THR A 9 14.88 6.00 2.48
C THR A 9 13.55 5.61 1.85
N ILE A 10 13.42 4.33 1.45
CA ILE A 10 12.14 3.80 0.96
C ILE A 10 11.02 3.95 2.00
N PHE A 11 11.33 3.81 3.30
CA PHE A 11 10.37 4.01 4.38
C PHE A 11 9.89 5.46 4.45
N GLN A 12 10.79 6.43 4.37
CA GLN A 12 10.43 7.85 4.36
C GLN A 12 9.60 8.26 3.13
N LEU A 13 9.79 7.58 1.99
CA LEU A 13 8.95 7.77 0.81
C LEU A 13 7.57 7.11 1.00
N ALA A 14 7.53 5.88 1.54
CA ALA A 14 6.29 5.18 1.85
C ALA A 14 5.42 5.99 2.83
N ASP A 15 6.03 6.55 3.88
CA ASP A 15 5.34 7.37 4.88
C ASP A 15 4.63 8.58 4.26
N GLN A 16 5.20 9.19 3.22
CA GLN A 16 4.56 10.29 2.50
C GLN A 16 3.29 9.83 1.75
N PHE A 17 3.32 8.64 1.13
CA PHE A 17 2.13 8.07 0.51
C PHE A 17 1.07 7.68 1.54
N ILE A 18 1.48 7.16 2.70
CA ILE A 18 0.58 6.83 3.81
C ILE A 18 -0.05 8.09 4.41
N ALA A 19 0.72 9.16 4.60
CA ALA A 19 0.19 10.44 5.08
C ALA A 19 -0.94 10.95 4.16
N LEU A 20 -0.71 10.93 2.84
CA LEU A 20 -1.75 11.31 1.88
C LEU A 20 -2.95 10.35 1.90
N ALA A 21 -2.72 9.04 2.02
CA ALA A 21 -3.82 8.07 2.13
C ALA A 21 -4.67 8.30 3.40
N ASN A 22 -4.05 8.71 4.50
CA ASN A 22 -4.76 9.05 5.73
C ASN A 22 -5.61 10.32 5.55
N GLU A 23 -5.07 11.36 4.92
CA GLU A 23 -5.83 12.58 4.58
C GLU A 23 -7.03 12.26 3.68
N LEU A 24 -6.83 11.46 2.63
CA LEU A 24 -7.90 11.04 1.73
C LEU A 24 -8.94 10.17 2.44
N THR A 25 -8.52 9.34 3.39
CA THR A 25 -9.45 8.50 4.18
C THR A 25 -10.36 9.36 5.04
N GLN A 26 -9.82 10.44 5.64
CA GLN A 26 -10.64 11.41 6.39
C GLN A 26 -11.61 12.17 5.48
N GLN A 27 -11.19 12.51 4.26
CA GLN A 27 -12.02 13.25 3.30
C GLN A 27 -13.16 12.39 2.71
N GLU A 28 -12.86 11.13 2.39
CA GLU A 28 -13.79 10.22 1.72
C GLU A 28 -14.64 9.40 2.71
N GLY A 29 -14.22 9.29 3.97
CA GLY A 29 -14.90 8.50 5.00
C GLY A 29 -14.87 6.98 4.75
N ASP A 30 -14.00 6.51 3.85
CA ASP A 30 -13.94 5.11 3.42
C ASP A 30 -12.49 4.66 3.16
N VAL A 31 -11.91 3.96 4.15
CA VAL A 31 -10.55 3.39 4.06
C VAL A 31 -10.43 2.32 2.97
N GLY A 32 -11.49 1.58 2.67
CA GLY A 32 -11.50 0.55 1.63
C GLY A 32 -11.42 1.15 0.23
N LYS A 33 -12.15 2.25 0.00
CA LYS A 33 -12.08 3.04 -1.23
C LYS A 33 -10.68 3.62 -1.43
N VAL A 34 -10.11 4.26 -0.41
CA VAL A 34 -8.76 4.85 -0.50
C VAL A 34 -7.69 3.78 -0.66
N GLY A 35 -7.78 2.66 0.07
CA GLY A 35 -6.87 1.53 -0.10
C GLY A 35 -6.91 0.93 -1.52
N THR A 36 -8.11 0.87 -2.13
CA THR A 36 -8.25 0.45 -3.54
C THR A 36 -7.63 1.46 -4.50
N ALA A 37 -7.82 2.76 -4.25
CA ALA A 37 -7.19 3.82 -5.04
C ALA A 37 -5.65 3.76 -4.92
N LEU A 38 -5.11 3.49 -3.73
CA LEU A 38 -3.67 3.37 -3.51
C LEU A 38 -3.06 2.19 -4.28
N ARG A 39 -3.69 1.01 -4.24
CA ARG A 39 -3.28 -0.14 -5.06
C ARG A 39 -3.31 0.17 -6.55
N PHE A 40 -4.34 0.87 -7.02
CA PHE A 40 -4.43 1.26 -8.43
C PHE A 40 -3.37 2.30 -8.82
N ALA A 41 -3.05 3.25 -7.94
CA ALA A 41 -1.99 4.22 -8.14
C ALA A 41 -0.61 3.54 -8.23
N ALA A 42 -0.31 2.62 -7.31
CA ALA A 42 0.91 1.82 -7.35
C ALA A 42 1.03 1.02 -8.65
N ALA A 43 -0.04 0.35 -9.09
CA ALA A 43 -0.04 -0.39 -10.35
C ALA A 43 0.26 0.50 -11.57
N ARG A 44 -0.28 1.72 -11.62
CA ARG A 44 -0.01 2.69 -12.70
C ARG A 44 1.45 3.18 -12.67
N PHE A 45 1.96 3.45 -11.47
CA PHE A 45 3.34 3.89 -11.29
C PHE A 45 4.33 2.79 -11.70
N ASN A 46 4.13 1.56 -11.24
CA ASN A 46 5.00 0.42 -11.56
C ASN A 46 4.92 0.03 -13.05
N ALA A 47 3.74 0.15 -13.67
CA ALA A 47 3.61 -0.04 -15.12
C ALA A 47 4.43 1.01 -15.91
N PHE A 48 4.44 2.27 -15.44
CA PHE A 48 5.28 3.32 -16.01
C PHE A 48 6.77 3.04 -15.75
N GLU A 49 7.15 2.62 -14.54
CA GLU A 49 8.50 2.19 -14.21
C GLU A 49 9.00 1.08 -15.15
N ALA A 50 8.19 0.06 -15.39
CA ALA A 50 8.49 -1.00 -16.34
C ALA A 50 8.70 -0.43 -17.75
N ALA A 51 7.82 0.46 -18.19
CA ALA A 51 7.88 1.05 -19.52
C ALA A 51 9.14 1.89 -19.77
N ILE A 52 9.68 2.57 -18.76
CA ILE A 52 10.90 3.37 -18.91
C ILE A 52 12.19 2.56 -18.75
N LYS A 53 12.13 1.40 -18.07
CA LYS A 53 13.30 0.53 -17.84
C LYS A 53 13.45 -0.56 -18.90
N SER A 54 12.36 -0.97 -19.53
CA SER A 54 12.32 -2.06 -20.50
C SER A 54 12.70 -1.60 -21.91
N ALA A 55 13.48 -2.41 -22.62
CA ALA A 55 13.75 -2.19 -24.05
C ALA A 55 12.60 -2.71 -24.93
N ASP A 56 11.92 -3.78 -24.51
CA ASP A 56 10.73 -4.32 -25.15
C ASP A 56 9.69 -4.77 -24.10
N LEU A 57 8.82 -3.82 -23.70
CA LEU A 57 7.83 -4.09 -22.66
C LEU A 57 6.83 -5.17 -23.09
N GLY A 58 6.61 -5.34 -24.39
CA GLY A 58 5.72 -6.39 -24.90
C GLY A 58 6.24 -7.79 -24.55
N ALA A 59 7.54 -8.01 -24.78
CA ALA A 59 8.21 -9.26 -24.44
C ALA A 59 8.41 -9.44 -22.92
N GLU A 60 8.69 -8.35 -22.20
CA GLU A 60 9.02 -8.39 -20.77
C GLU A 60 7.82 -8.30 -19.82
N LYS A 61 6.61 -8.00 -20.35
CA LYS A 61 5.39 -7.76 -19.55
C LYS A 61 5.12 -8.84 -18.50
N ALA A 62 5.25 -10.12 -18.86
CA ALA A 62 4.97 -11.22 -17.95
C ALA A 62 5.97 -11.24 -16.78
N ASN A 63 7.25 -11.04 -17.07
CA ASN A 63 8.31 -11.00 -16.05
C ASN A 63 8.15 -9.77 -15.15
N ALA A 64 7.83 -8.60 -15.72
CA ALA A 64 7.56 -7.40 -14.95
C ALA A 64 6.38 -7.60 -13.99
N LEU A 65 5.27 -8.17 -14.49
CA LEU A 65 4.10 -8.44 -13.67
C LEU A 65 4.43 -9.38 -12.50
N GLU A 66 5.15 -10.47 -12.76
CA GLU A 66 5.57 -11.41 -11.72
C GLU A 66 6.44 -10.71 -10.66
N TRP A 67 7.44 -9.94 -11.10
CA TRP A 67 8.36 -9.25 -10.20
C TRP A 67 7.63 -8.25 -9.29
N PHE A 68 6.84 -7.33 -9.86
CA PHE A 68 6.14 -6.32 -9.05
C PHE A 68 5.11 -6.93 -8.09
N THR A 69 4.45 -8.03 -8.49
CA THR A 69 3.44 -8.67 -7.64
C THR A 69 4.06 -9.53 -6.54
N ALA A 70 5.22 -10.15 -6.79
CA ALA A 70 6.00 -10.84 -5.76
C ALA A 70 6.49 -9.86 -4.69
N GLU A 71 7.13 -8.75 -5.08
CA GLU A 71 7.61 -7.74 -4.13
C GLU A 71 6.46 -7.16 -3.30
N TYR A 72 5.31 -6.86 -3.92
CA TYR A 72 4.14 -6.39 -3.20
C TYR A 72 3.57 -7.44 -2.23
N ARG A 73 3.56 -8.71 -2.64
CA ARG A 73 3.11 -9.81 -1.78
C ARG A 73 3.98 -9.91 -0.54
N ASP A 74 5.29 -9.92 -0.69
CA ASP A 74 6.23 -10.09 0.42
C ASP A 74 6.12 -8.91 1.41
N MET A 75 6.09 -7.67 0.91
CA MET A 75 5.86 -6.50 1.76
C MET A 75 4.50 -6.55 2.48
N LEU A 76 3.44 -6.97 1.80
CA LEU A 76 2.12 -7.09 2.42
C LEU A 76 2.10 -8.18 3.50
N ASP A 77 2.74 -9.32 3.24
CA ASP A 77 2.86 -10.44 4.18
C ASP A 77 3.55 -10.00 5.48
N ASP A 78 4.70 -9.33 5.37
CA ASP A 78 5.44 -8.78 6.52
C ASP A 78 4.57 -7.83 7.38
N ASN A 79 3.79 -6.95 6.74
CA ASN A 79 2.91 -6.02 7.45
C ASN A 79 1.69 -6.71 8.08
N LEU A 80 1.18 -7.77 7.44
CA LEU A 80 0.09 -8.57 8.01
C LEU A 80 0.57 -9.36 9.22
N GLU A 81 1.77 -9.96 9.16
CA GLU A 81 2.39 -10.64 10.30
C GLU A 81 2.63 -9.67 11.47
N ASP A 82 3.05 -8.43 11.21
CA ASP A 82 3.14 -7.41 12.26
C ASP A 82 1.78 -7.11 12.89
N HIS A 83 0.71 -6.97 12.10
CA HIS A 83 -0.64 -6.77 12.62
C HIS A 83 -1.23 -8.01 13.33
N ILE A 84 -0.79 -9.21 12.97
CA ILE A 84 -1.14 -10.45 13.68
C ILE A 84 -0.45 -10.47 15.05
N ALA A 85 0.83 -10.09 15.11
CA ALA A 85 1.60 -9.99 16.35
C ALA A 85 1.13 -8.83 17.24
N ASN A 86 0.73 -7.71 16.61
CA ASN A 86 0.36 -6.44 17.22
C ASN A 86 -1.02 -5.98 16.72
N PRO A 87 -2.11 -6.63 17.15
CA PRO A 87 -3.44 -6.27 16.68
C PRO A 87 -3.82 -4.84 17.13
N PRO A 88 -4.56 -4.07 16.30
CA PRO A 88 -4.96 -2.73 16.64
C PRO A 88 -5.84 -2.71 17.90
N VAL A 89 -5.52 -1.82 18.85
CA VAL A 89 -6.31 -1.63 20.06
C VAL A 89 -7.61 -0.93 19.70
N VAL A 90 -8.71 -1.67 19.69
CA VAL A 90 -10.04 -1.10 19.56
C VAL A 90 -10.48 -0.64 20.95
N ASN A 91 -10.54 0.68 21.20
CA ASN A 91 -11.04 1.21 22.46
C ASN A 91 -12.53 0.85 22.59
N SER A 92 -12.84 -0.08 23.49
CA SER A 92 -14.18 -0.65 23.70
C SER A 92 -15.21 0.33 24.29
N GLU A 93 -14.88 1.60 24.47
CA GLU A 93 -15.78 2.64 24.98
C GLU A 93 -16.54 3.40 23.88
N GLU A 94 -16.16 3.26 22.60
CA GLU A 94 -16.87 3.85 21.44
C GLU A 94 -17.79 2.84 20.72
N ALA A 95 -17.90 1.60 21.21
CA ALA A 95 -18.69 0.53 20.59
C ALA A 95 -20.20 0.60 20.89
N ALA A 96 -20.76 1.82 21.01
CA ALA A 96 -22.19 2.04 21.19
C ALA A 96 -22.82 2.77 19.99
N GLU A 97 -22.49 2.38 18.77
CA GLU A 97 -23.24 2.68 17.55
C GLU A 97 -23.21 1.42 16.67
N PRO A 98 -24.35 0.86 16.22
CA PRO A 98 -24.33 -0.32 15.37
C PRO A 98 -23.95 0.11 13.95
N ALA A 99 -22.64 0.20 13.68
CA ALA A 99 -22.13 0.37 12.34
C ALA A 99 -22.32 -0.94 11.55
N GLY A 100 -23.53 -1.12 11.01
CA GLY A 100 -23.74 -2.04 9.90
C GLY A 100 -23.01 -1.51 8.67
N ASN A 101 -21.75 -1.89 8.45
CA ASN A 101 -21.24 -2.22 7.11
C ASN A 101 -19.82 -2.79 7.07
N ALA A 102 -19.71 -3.88 6.31
CA ALA A 102 -18.56 -4.30 5.52
C ALA A 102 -17.25 -4.67 6.25
N VAL A 103 -17.28 -5.74 7.05
CA VAL A 103 -16.15 -6.69 6.98
C VAL A 103 -16.22 -7.30 5.59
N GLN A 104 -15.39 -6.82 4.66
CA GLN A 104 -15.26 -7.44 3.35
C GLN A 104 -14.55 -8.77 3.58
N GLN A 105 -15.34 -9.82 3.77
CA GLN A 105 -14.82 -11.19 3.87
C GLN A 105 -14.08 -11.47 2.58
N PHE A 106 -12.74 -11.58 2.65
CA PHE A 106 -11.93 -12.11 1.57
C PHE A 106 -12.30 -13.60 1.41
N LYS A 107 -13.34 -13.87 0.63
CA LYS A 107 -13.69 -15.24 0.23
C LYS A 107 -12.80 -15.61 -0.96
N ILE A 108 -12.16 -16.76 -0.81
CA ILE A 108 -11.34 -17.45 -1.82
C ILE A 108 -12.23 -17.85 -3.01
#